data_AF-A0A943RNI8-F1
#
_entry.id   AF-A0A943RNI8-F1
#
_cell.length_a   1.000
_cell.length_b   1.000
_cell.length_c   1.000
_cell.angle_alpha   90.00
_cell.angle_beta   90.00
_cell.angle_gamma   90.00
#
_symmetry.space_group_name_H-M   'P 1'
#
loop_
_entity.id
_entity.type
_entity.pdbx_description
1 polymer ?
#
loop_
_entity_poly.entity_id
_entity_poly.type
_entity_poly.pdbx_seq_one_letter_code
_entity_poly.pdbx_strand_id
1 'polypeptide(L)'
;MFSDKFREYSSRVYAERREYIAKNTADIIAAQKDDMRTALEYLYGTLPLDDVRFTPFEWMEEACAAALATRAANQYGADIPEDIFAQYVLCPRVNNERAQRHRRFFAEKLKARVQGKSIADAALSANLWCCEQVTYHSSDDRTEGPITAYLSGIGRCGEESAFAVCALRSVGIPARQVYSPWWSHCDDNHA
;
A
#
# COMPACT_ATOMS: atom_id res chain seq x y z
N MET A 1 -4.85 15.79 8.61
CA MET A 1 -5.56 16.51 7.55
C MET A 1 -4.57 16.82 6.45
N PHE A 2 -4.93 16.61 5.18
CA PHE A 2 -4.03 16.95 4.06
C PHE A 2 -3.89 18.46 3.89
N SER A 3 -2.72 18.91 3.43
CA SER A 3 -2.46 20.31 3.09
C SER A 3 -3.22 20.74 1.83
N ASP A 4 -3.51 22.04 1.71
CA ASP A 4 -4.18 22.57 0.51
C ASP A 4 -3.36 22.34 -0.76
N LYS A 5 -2.03 22.45 -0.66
CA LYS A 5 -1.11 22.13 -1.76
C LYS A 5 -1.29 20.68 -2.24
N PHE A 6 -1.45 19.73 -1.33
CA PHE A 6 -1.67 18.33 -1.69
C PHE A 6 -3.08 18.07 -2.23
N ARG A 7 -4.10 18.79 -1.73
CA ARG A 7 -5.45 18.77 -2.30
C ARG A 7 -5.46 19.25 -3.74
N GLU A 8 -4.83 20.39 -4.01
CA GLU A 8 -4.67 20.95 -5.35
C GLU A 8 -3.91 20.00 -6.28
N TYR A 9 -2.80 19.43 -5.80
CA TYR A 9 -2.05 18.44 -6.55
C TYR A 9 -2.92 17.24 -6.94
N SER A 10 -3.60 16.63 -5.96
CA SER A 10 -4.44 15.45 -6.14
C SER A 10 -5.60 15.72 -7.11
N SER A 11 -6.26 16.86 -6.96
CA SER A 11 -7.37 17.27 -7.83
C SER A 11 -6.90 17.50 -9.27
N ARG A 12 -5.73 18.12 -9.47
CA ARG A 12 -5.14 18.36 -10.79
C ARG A 12 -4.80 17.05 -11.51
N VAL A 13 -4.05 16.15 -10.87
CA VAL A 13 -3.66 14.87 -11.51
C VAL A 13 -4.86 13.96 -11.76
N TYR A 14 -5.88 14.02 -10.90
CA TYR A 14 -7.15 13.34 -11.12
C TYR A 14 -7.90 13.91 -12.34
N ALA A 15 -7.98 15.24 -12.46
CA ALA A 15 -8.66 15.91 -13.57
C ALA A 15 -7.99 15.58 -14.91
N GLU A 16 -6.66 15.54 -14.97
CA GLU A 16 -5.87 15.15 -16.16
C GLU A 16 -6.22 13.73 -16.65
N ARG A 17 -6.67 12.83 -15.77
CA ARG A 17 -7.01 11.44 -16.09
C ARG A 17 -8.50 11.14 -16.12
N ARG A 18 -9.34 12.18 -16.00
CA ARG A 18 -10.79 12.02 -15.79
C ARG A 18 -11.44 11.17 -16.89
N GLU A 19 -11.01 11.28 -18.15
CA GLU A 19 -11.54 10.50 -19.28
C GLU A 19 -11.39 8.97 -19.12
N TYR A 20 -10.40 8.51 -18.35
CA TYR A 20 -10.15 7.08 -18.13
C TYR A 20 -10.90 6.48 -16.94
N ILE A 21 -11.64 7.31 -16.20
CA ILE A 21 -12.32 6.92 -14.97
C ILE A 21 -13.81 6.76 -15.25
N ALA A 22 -14.39 5.62 -14.84
CA ALA A 22 -15.80 5.35 -15.04
C ALA A 22 -16.69 6.44 -14.42
N LYS A 23 -17.78 6.80 -15.09
CA LYS A 23 -18.64 7.92 -14.68
C LYS A 23 -19.19 7.73 -13.26
N ASN A 24 -19.72 6.54 -12.98
CA ASN A 24 -20.21 6.15 -11.66
C ASN A 24 -19.13 6.30 -10.57
N THR A 25 -17.90 5.85 -10.82
CA THR A 25 -16.79 5.99 -9.88
C THR A 25 -16.50 7.45 -9.58
N ALA A 26 -16.47 8.30 -10.59
CA ALA A 26 -16.22 9.72 -10.38
C ALA A 26 -17.35 10.45 -9.65
N ASP A 27 -18.60 10.09 -9.92
CA ASP A 27 -19.76 10.63 -9.19
C ASP A 27 -19.65 10.27 -7.69
N ILE A 28 -19.21 9.04 -7.38
CA ILE A 28 -18.94 8.62 -6.00
C ILE A 28 -17.77 9.43 -5.40
N ILE A 29 -16.63 9.56 -6.10
CA ILE A 29 -15.47 10.33 -5.61
C ILE A 29 -15.86 11.80 -5.35
N ALA A 30 -16.66 12.42 -6.22
CA ALA A 30 -17.12 13.79 -6.06
C ALA A 30 -18.03 13.99 -4.84
N ALA A 31 -18.78 12.95 -4.44
CA ALA A 31 -19.64 12.96 -3.26
C ALA A 31 -18.88 12.75 -1.95
N GLN A 32 -17.64 12.25 -1.99
CA GLN A 32 -16.78 12.11 -0.82
C GLN A 32 -16.34 13.49 -0.31
N LYS A 33 -15.95 13.55 0.96
CA LYS A 33 -15.56 14.78 1.65
C LYS A 33 -14.14 14.70 2.21
N ASP A 34 -13.58 15.87 2.49
CA ASP A 34 -12.34 16.04 3.23
C ASP A 34 -11.18 15.19 2.67
N ASP A 35 -10.38 14.61 3.57
CA ASP A 35 -9.21 13.81 3.22
C ASP A 35 -9.57 12.54 2.42
N MET A 36 -10.80 12.04 2.55
CA MET A 36 -11.24 10.84 1.81
C MET A 36 -11.32 11.11 0.31
N ARG A 37 -11.91 12.26 -0.06
CA ARG A 37 -11.94 12.70 -1.46
C ARG A 37 -10.54 12.94 -1.99
N THR A 38 -9.69 13.65 -1.23
CA THR A 38 -8.31 13.91 -1.64
C THR A 38 -7.50 12.63 -1.83
N ALA A 39 -7.65 11.65 -0.94
CA ALA A 39 -6.97 10.36 -1.05
C ALA A 39 -7.41 9.59 -2.30
N LEU A 40 -8.72 9.56 -2.59
CA LEU A 40 -9.26 8.92 -3.79
C LEU A 40 -8.80 9.63 -5.08
N GLU A 41 -8.88 10.96 -5.13
CA GLU A 41 -8.37 11.74 -6.27
C GLU A 41 -6.88 11.48 -6.49
N TYR A 42 -6.08 11.42 -5.41
CA TYR A 42 -4.66 11.05 -5.50
C TYR A 42 -4.46 9.66 -6.08
N LEU A 43 -5.14 8.63 -5.57
CA LEU A 43 -4.98 7.26 -6.07
C LEU A 43 -5.41 7.14 -7.54
N TYR A 44 -6.61 7.63 -7.88
CA TYR A 44 -7.12 7.57 -9.25
C TYR A 44 -6.33 8.44 -10.24
N GLY A 45 -5.72 9.53 -9.75
CA GLY A 45 -4.88 10.41 -10.54
C GLY A 45 -3.42 9.96 -10.69
N THR A 46 -2.95 8.98 -9.91
CA THR A 46 -1.52 8.59 -9.92
C THR A 46 -1.26 7.11 -10.17
N LEU A 47 -2.16 6.21 -9.79
CA LEU A 47 -1.99 4.77 -10.00
C LEU A 47 -1.94 4.38 -11.49
N PRO A 48 -1.34 3.23 -11.84
CA PRO A 48 -1.43 2.68 -13.19
C PRO A 48 -2.88 2.59 -13.68
N LEU A 49 -3.12 2.86 -14.98
CA LEU A 49 -4.47 2.84 -15.53
C LEU A 49 -5.13 1.47 -15.42
N ASP A 50 -4.35 0.39 -15.44
CA ASP A 50 -4.86 -0.97 -15.23
C ASP A 50 -5.39 -1.15 -13.81
N ASP A 51 -4.68 -0.64 -12.79
CA ASP A 51 -5.17 -0.68 -11.40
C ASP A 51 -6.45 0.15 -11.25
N VAL A 52 -6.53 1.32 -11.90
CA VAL A 52 -7.72 2.17 -11.91
C VAL A 52 -8.93 1.49 -12.55
N ARG A 53 -8.72 0.68 -13.60
CA ARG A 53 -9.79 0.04 -14.38
C ARG A 53 -10.23 -1.30 -13.81
N PHE A 54 -9.30 -2.09 -13.31
CA PHE A 54 -9.54 -3.50 -12.95
C PHE A 54 -9.63 -3.74 -11.44
N THR A 55 -9.35 -2.74 -10.62
CA THR A 55 -9.57 -2.84 -9.17
C THR A 55 -10.98 -2.37 -8.82
N PRO A 56 -11.77 -3.15 -8.06
CA PRO A 56 -13.07 -2.70 -7.55
C PRO A 56 -12.94 -1.40 -6.73
N PHE A 57 -13.88 -0.47 -6.92
CA PHE A 57 -13.86 0.83 -6.23
C PHE A 57 -13.81 0.66 -4.71
N GLU A 58 -14.57 -0.29 -4.18
CA GLU A 58 -14.69 -0.57 -2.75
C GLU A 58 -13.34 -0.98 -2.13
N TRP A 59 -12.44 -1.57 -2.94
CA TRP A 59 -11.10 -1.95 -2.48
C TRP A 59 -10.20 -0.72 -2.37
N MET A 60 -10.28 0.21 -3.33
CA MET A 60 -9.57 1.49 -3.27
C MET A 60 -10.11 2.36 -2.14
N GLU A 61 -11.43 2.41 -1.97
CA GLU A 61 -12.09 3.12 -0.88
C GLU A 61 -11.63 2.57 0.49
N GLU A 62 -11.65 1.24 0.66
CA GLU A 62 -11.14 0.62 1.87
C GLU A 62 -9.66 0.93 2.10
N ALA A 63 -8.84 0.93 1.05
CA ALA A 63 -7.42 1.24 1.15
C ALA A 63 -7.18 2.67 1.65
N CYS A 64 -7.90 3.65 1.09
CA CYS A 64 -7.89 5.05 1.53
C CYS A 64 -8.33 5.16 2.99
N ALA A 65 -9.49 4.60 3.33
CA ALA A 65 -10.05 4.67 4.68
C ALA A 65 -9.11 4.07 5.74
N ALA A 66 -8.51 2.91 5.44
CA ALA A 66 -7.54 2.27 6.33
C ALA A 66 -6.26 3.11 6.49
N ALA A 67 -5.70 3.64 5.40
CA ALA A 67 -4.51 4.50 5.48
C ALA A 67 -4.80 5.78 6.28
N LEU A 68 -5.92 6.46 6.03
CA LEU A 68 -6.32 7.65 6.77
C LEU A 68 -6.54 7.36 8.26
N ALA A 69 -7.14 6.21 8.60
CA ALA A 69 -7.29 5.78 9.98
C ALA A 69 -5.94 5.61 10.70
N THR A 70 -4.93 5.03 10.03
CA THR A 70 -3.59 4.92 10.63
C THR A 70 -2.93 6.28 10.88
N ARG A 71 -3.09 7.23 9.94
CA ARG A 71 -2.58 8.60 10.09
C ARG A 71 -3.27 9.35 11.23
N ALA A 72 -4.58 9.22 11.34
CA ALA A 72 -5.37 9.86 12.39
C ALA A 72 -5.05 9.28 13.77
N ALA A 73 -4.87 7.96 13.86
CA ALA A 73 -4.49 7.30 15.11
C ALA A 73 -3.09 7.68 15.57
N ASN A 74 -2.17 7.94 14.63
CA ASN A 74 -0.76 8.26 14.87
C ASN A 74 -0.16 7.45 16.03
N GLN A 75 -0.36 6.12 16.00
CA GLN A 75 -0.07 5.26 17.16
C GLN A 75 1.41 5.27 17.57
N TYR A 76 2.29 5.69 16.67
CA TYR A 76 3.73 5.75 16.90
C TYR A 76 4.23 7.15 17.29
N GLY A 77 3.35 8.15 17.38
CA GLY A 77 3.72 9.53 17.69
C GLY A 77 4.73 10.14 16.70
N ALA A 78 4.72 9.68 15.46
CA ALA A 78 5.68 10.08 14.43
C ALA A 78 5.08 11.16 13.53
N ASP A 79 5.85 12.22 13.27
CA ASP A 79 5.48 13.23 12.29
C ASP A 79 5.92 12.75 10.89
N ILE A 80 5.07 11.94 10.25
CA ILE A 80 5.33 11.41 8.92
C ILE A 80 4.98 12.51 7.89
N PRO A 81 5.96 12.96 7.06
CA PRO A 81 5.71 13.93 6.01
C PRO A 81 4.61 13.48 5.06
N GLU A 82 3.85 14.43 4.54
CA GLU A 82 2.66 14.15 3.74
C GLU A 82 2.94 13.39 2.44
N ASP A 83 4.04 13.71 1.77
CA ASP A 83 4.52 13.03 0.57
C ASP A 83 4.95 11.58 0.87
N ILE A 84 5.65 11.37 1.99
CA ILE A 84 6.02 10.05 2.50
C ILE A 84 4.77 9.23 2.84
N PHE A 85 3.79 9.84 3.52
CA PHE A 85 2.51 9.19 3.80
C PHE A 85 1.77 8.83 2.51
N ALA A 86 1.66 9.75 1.54
CA ALA A 86 0.95 9.53 0.29
C ALA A 86 1.56 8.37 -0.51
N GLN A 87 2.88 8.37 -0.68
CA GLN A 87 3.58 7.40 -1.52
C GLN A 87 3.80 6.05 -0.81
N TYR A 88 4.07 6.07 0.49
CA TYR A 88 4.56 4.90 1.21
C TYR A 88 3.64 4.42 2.33
N VAL A 89 2.49 5.06 2.54
CA VAL A 89 1.41 4.51 3.37
C VAL A 89 0.12 4.45 2.58
N LEU A 90 -0.37 5.52 1.97
CA LEU A 90 -1.67 5.58 1.26
C LEU A 90 -1.68 4.76 -0.04
N CYS A 91 -0.63 4.85 -0.85
CA CYS A 91 -0.54 4.08 -2.10
C CYS A 91 -0.61 2.56 -1.82
N PRO A 92 -1.61 1.84 -2.35
CA PRO A 92 -1.72 0.40 -2.17
C PRO A 92 -0.75 -0.39 -3.06
N ARG A 93 -0.22 0.24 -4.11
CA ARG A 93 0.70 -0.38 -5.08
C ARG A 93 2.12 -0.42 -4.54
N VAL A 94 2.79 -1.56 -4.68
CA VAL A 94 4.21 -1.72 -4.29
C VAL A 94 5.11 -1.86 -5.51
N ASN A 95 4.78 -2.75 -6.45
CA ASN A 95 5.57 -3.07 -7.63
C ASN A 95 4.68 -3.54 -8.81
N ASN A 96 4.93 -4.71 -9.41
CA ASN A 96 4.22 -5.28 -10.54
C ASN A 96 3.18 -6.36 -10.11
N GLU A 97 2.92 -6.48 -8.80
CA GLU A 97 2.01 -7.47 -8.24
C GLU A 97 0.56 -7.31 -8.70
N ARG A 98 -0.25 -8.36 -8.54
CA ARG A 98 -1.69 -8.26 -8.71
C ARG A 98 -2.29 -7.45 -7.56
N ALA A 99 -3.06 -6.40 -7.87
CA ALA A 99 -3.79 -5.63 -6.86
C ALA A 99 -4.78 -6.53 -6.09
N GLN A 100 -4.68 -6.49 -4.76
CA GLN A 100 -5.49 -7.34 -3.87
C GLN A 100 -5.98 -6.55 -2.64
N ARG A 101 -7.18 -6.89 -2.18
CA ARG A 101 -7.75 -6.34 -0.95
C ARG A 101 -7.08 -6.94 0.28
N HIS A 102 -6.07 -6.23 0.81
CA HIS A 102 -5.22 -6.74 1.88
C HIS A 102 -5.20 -5.93 3.19
N ARG A 103 -5.59 -4.65 3.16
CA ARG A 103 -5.18 -3.70 4.20
C ARG A 103 -5.77 -4.04 5.56
N ARG A 104 -7.10 -4.19 5.60
CA ARG A 104 -7.78 -4.54 6.85
C ARG A 104 -7.36 -5.92 7.35
N PHE A 105 -7.15 -6.86 6.43
CA PHE A 105 -6.72 -8.21 6.78
C PHE A 105 -5.38 -8.20 7.52
N PHE A 106 -4.35 -7.54 6.99
CA PHE A 106 -3.05 -7.46 7.66
C PHE A 106 -3.07 -6.56 8.89
N ALA A 107 -3.82 -5.45 8.87
CA ALA A 107 -3.98 -4.59 10.05
C ALA A 107 -4.50 -5.38 11.25
N GLU A 108 -5.52 -6.23 11.06
CA GLU A 108 -6.06 -7.07 12.13
C GLU A 108 -5.05 -8.13 12.63
N LYS A 109 -4.31 -8.77 11.71
CA LYS A 109 -3.28 -9.76 12.08
C LYS A 109 -2.14 -9.16 12.90
N LEU A 110 -1.78 -7.90 12.62
CA LEU A 110 -0.65 -7.23 13.25
C LEU A 110 -1.03 -6.38 14.47
N LYS A 111 -2.32 -6.04 14.65
CA LYS A 111 -2.80 -5.11 15.68
C LYS A 111 -2.21 -5.36 17.07
N ALA A 112 -2.33 -6.58 17.58
CA ALA A 112 -1.80 -6.95 18.89
C ALA A 112 -0.26 -6.95 18.95
N ARG A 113 0.40 -7.22 17.82
CA ARG A 113 1.87 -7.28 17.75
C ARG A 113 2.52 -5.91 17.78
N VAL A 114 1.86 -4.88 17.26
CA VAL A 114 2.42 -3.52 17.14
C VAL A 114 1.93 -2.55 18.22
N GLN A 115 0.92 -2.95 19.00
CA GLN A 115 0.32 -2.09 20.02
C GLN A 115 1.34 -1.66 21.08
N GLY A 116 1.40 -0.35 21.35
CA GLY A 116 2.26 0.23 22.38
C GLY A 116 3.76 0.21 22.06
N LYS A 117 4.15 -0.14 20.83
CA LYS A 117 5.55 -0.17 20.40
C LYS A 117 5.98 1.15 19.76
N SER A 118 7.28 1.42 19.81
CA SER A 118 7.89 2.44 18.94
C SER A 118 7.72 2.04 17.47
N ILE A 119 7.82 2.99 16.53
CA ILE A 119 7.74 2.66 15.10
C ILE A 119 8.82 1.66 14.68
N ALA A 120 10.01 1.73 15.26
CA ALA A 120 11.11 0.82 14.99
C ALA A 120 10.80 -0.59 15.50
N ASP A 121 10.35 -0.74 16.74
CA ASP A 121 10.00 -2.05 17.31
C ASP A 121 8.77 -2.66 16.62
N ALA A 122 7.82 -1.82 16.20
CA ALA A 122 6.67 -2.24 15.43
C ALA A 122 7.08 -2.76 14.05
N ALA A 123 8.02 -2.09 13.37
CA ALA A 123 8.56 -2.53 12.09
C ALA A 123 9.29 -3.88 12.22
N LEU A 124 10.13 -4.04 13.25
CA LEU A 124 10.79 -5.32 13.55
C LEU A 124 9.78 -6.43 13.84
N SER A 125 8.72 -6.12 14.59
CA SER A 125 7.67 -7.09 14.93
C SER A 125 6.84 -7.51 13.73
N ALA A 126 6.54 -6.58 12.81
CA ALA A 126 5.89 -6.88 11.55
C ALA A 126 6.80 -7.71 10.63
N ASN A 127 8.10 -7.41 10.58
CA ASN A 127 9.07 -8.19 9.81
C ASN A 127 9.18 -9.64 10.32
N LEU A 128 9.25 -9.83 11.64
CA LEU A 128 9.23 -11.17 12.24
C LEU A 128 7.93 -11.92 11.93
N TRP A 129 6.79 -11.23 11.98
CA TRP A 129 5.52 -11.83 11.57
C TRP A 129 5.55 -12.25 10.10
N CYS A 130 6.10 -11.44 9.20
CA CYS A 130 6.22 -11.80 7.79
C CYS A 130 7.05 -13.08 7.59
N CYS A 131 8.17 -13.21 8.30
CA CYS A 131 9.01 -14.41 8.30
C CYS A 131 8.28 -15.66 8.84
N GLU A 132 7.34 -15.50 9.76
CA GLU A 132 6.49 -16.61 10.22
C GLU A 132 5.43 -17.03 9.18
N GLN A 133 5.07 -16.16 8.23
CA GLN A 133 3.99 -16.42 7.28
C GLN A 133 4.47 -16.91 5.91
N VAL A 134 5.61 -16.42 5.43
CA VAL A 134 6.09 -16.69 4.07
C VAL A 134 7.54 -17.15 4.13
N THR A 135 7.85 -18.21 3.40
CA THR A 135 9.23 -18.70 3.22
C THR A 135 9.65 -18.62 1.76
N TYR A 136 10.95 -18.47 1.53
CA TYR A 136 11.49 -18.36 0.18
C TYR A 136 11.19 -19.61 -0.66
N HIS A 137 10.64 -19.40 -1.85
CA HIS A 137 10.50 -20.43 -2.88
C HIS A 137 10.60 -19.80 -4.27
N SER A 138 11.53 -20.31 -5.08
CA SER A 138 11.70 -19.86 -6.47
C SER A 138 10.43 -20.10 -7.30
N SER A 139 10.04 -19.11 -8.10
CA SER A 139 8.86 -19.14 -8.98
C SER A 139 9.14 -18.39 -10.29
N ASP A 140 8.11 -18.13 -11.09
CA ASP A 140 8.19 -17.28 -12.30
C ASP A 140 8.46 -15.80 -11.95
N ASP A 141 8.81 -14.99 -12.96
CA ASP A 141 9.22 -13.58 -12.86
C ASP A 141 8.09 -12.64 -12.41
N ARG A 142 6.84 -13.05 -12.58
CA ARG A 142 5.67 -12.25 -12.20
C ARG A 142 5.48 -12.30 -10.69
N THR A 143 5.64 -11.15 -10.03
CA THR A 143 5.40 -11.02 -8.60
C THR A 143 3.94 -11.32 -8.23
N GLU A 144 3.72 -12.33 -7.42
CA GLU A 144 2.42 -12.64 -6.85
C GLU A 144 1.92 -11.56 -5.87
N GLY A 145 0.60 -11.48 -5.73
CA GLY A 145 -0.03 -10.56 -4.81
C GLY A 145 0.21 -10.92 -3.33
N PRO A 146 0.12 -9.96 -2.41
CA PRO A 146 0.45 -10.15 -1.00
C PRO A 146 -0.51 -11.11 -0.27
N ILE A 147 -1.78 -11.19 -0.67
CA ILE A 147 -2.72 -12.20 -0.14
C ILE A 147 -2.38 -13.58 -0.72
N THR A 148 -1.94 -13.66 -1.98
CA THR A 148 -1.49 -14.92 -2.56
C THR A 148 -0.29 -15.46 -1.78
N ALA A 149 0.75 -14.64 -1.56
CA ALA A 149 1.93 -15.02 -0.79
C ALA A 149 1.58 -15.49 0.64
N TYR A 150 0.68 -14.77 1.33
CA TYR A 150 0.21 -15.18 2.65
C TYR A 150 -0.53 -16.53 2.65
N LEU A 151 -1.37 -16.79 1.65
CA LEU A 151 -2.16 -18.03 1.58
C LEU A 151 -1.33 -19.24 1.12
N SER A 152 -0.36 -19.03 0.23
CA SER A 152 0.54 -20.08 -0.24
C SER A 152 1.62 -20.40 0.80
N GLY A 153 1.98 -19.43 1.63
CA GLY A 153 3.11 -19.51 2.57
C GLY A 153 4.47 -19.48 1.88
N ILE A 154 4.51 -19.16 0.57
CA ILE A 154 5.71 -19.18 -0.25
C ILE A 154 5.79 -17.97 -1.18
N GLY A 155 7.01 -17.51 -1.46
CA GLY A 155 7.29 -16.47 -2.46
C GLY A 155 8.78 -16.31 -2.68
N ARG A 156 9.20 -15.74 -3.80
CA ARG A 156 10.60 -15.30 -4.00
C ARG A 156 10.82 -13.94 -3.33
N CYS A 157 12.02 -13.38 -3.44
CA CYS A 157 12.36 -12.09 -2.81
C CYS A 157 11.40 -10.94 -3.21
N GLY A 158 10.92 -10.91 -4.46
CA GLY A 158 9.94 -9.91 -4.92
C GLY A 158 8.61 -9.98 -4.17
N GLU A 159 8.09 -11.18 -3.98
CA GLU A 159 6.84 -11.47 -3.29
C GLU A 159 6.96 -11.22 -1.79
N GLU A 160 8.05 -11.69 -1.18
CA GLU A 160 8.32 -11.52 0.24
C GLU A 160 8.44 -10.04 0.61
N SER A 161 9.19 -9.27 -0.17
CA SER A 161 9.36 -7.83 0.06
C SER A 161 8.08 -7.04 -0.25
N ALA A 162 7.32 -7.40 -1.30
CA ALA A 162 6.01 -6.79 -1.56
C ALA A 162 5.02 -7.07 -0.42
N PHE A 163 4.97 -8.31 0.05
CA PHE A 163 4.17 -8.73 1.21
C PHE A 163 4.56 -7.97 2.48
N ALA A 164 5.85 -7.85 2.77
CA ALA A 164 6.35 -7.11 3.93
C ALA A 164 5.99 -5.61 3.86
N VAL A 165 6.12 -4.97 2.70
CA VAL A 165 5.69 -3.58 2.49
C VAL A 165 4.18 -3.45 2.74
N CYS A 166 3.37 -4.33 2.17
CA CYS A 166 1.93 -4.33 2.38
C CYS A 166 1.55 -4.50 3.86
N ALA A 167 2.24 -5.38 4.59
CA ALA A 167 2.05 -5.62 6.01
C ALA A 167 2.37 -4.36 6.85
N LEU A 168 3.53 -3.75 6.62
CA LEU A 168 3.98 -2.51 7.28
C LEU A 168 3.01 -1.35 7.01
N ARG A 169 2.63 -1.14 5.74
CA ARG A 169 1.70 -0.07 5.35
C ARG A 169 0.31 -0.24 5.94
N SER A 170 -0.11 -1.48 6.22
CA SER A 170 -1.42 -1.77 6.82
C SER A 170 -1.52 -1.32 8.28
N VAL A 171 -0.38 -1.17 8.98
CA VAL A 171 -0.31 -0.64 10.35
C VAL A 171 0.21 0.80 10.42
N GLY A 172 0.34 1.48 9.28
CA GLY A 172 0.73 2.89 9.21
C GLY A 172 2.22 3.16 9.20
N ILE A 173 3.05 2.15 8.98
CA ILE A 173 4.51 2.31 8.84
C ILE A 173 4.84 2.57 7.38
N PRO A 174 5.47 3.72 7.03
CA PRO A 174 5.91 3.98 5.67
C PRO A 174 6.95 2.97 5.21
N ALA A 175 6.69 2.29 4.10
CA ALA A 175 7.59 1.26 3.57
C ALA A 175 7.62 1.28 2.04
N ARG A 176 8.73 0.84 1.43
CA ARG A 176 8.88 0.65 -0.02
C ARG A 176 9.77 -0.54 -0.31
N GLN A 177 9.53 -1.19 -1.43
CA GLN A 177 10.42 -2.22 -1.94
C GLN A 177 11.65 -1.56 -2.57
N VAL A 178 12.82 -2.17 -2.39
CA VAL A 178 14.09 -1.74 -3.00
C VAL A 178 14.72 -2.97 -3.60
N TYR A 179 14.97 -2.98 -4.91
CA TYR A 179 15.45 -4.17 -5.59
C TYR A 179 16.75 -3.93 -6.37
N SER A 180 17.55 -4.99 -6.47
CA SER A 180 18.68 -5.12 -7.38
C SER A 180 18.36 -6.23 -8.39
N PRO A 181 18.19 -5.91 -9.69
CA PRO A 181 17.82 -6.90 -10.70
C PRO A 181 18.96 -7.89 -11.02
N TRP A 182 20.20 -7.53 -10.69
CA TRP A 182 21.39 -8.37 -10.88
C TRP A 182 22.11 -8.48 -9.53
N TRP A 183 21.79 -9.50 -8.75
CA TRP A 183 22.49 -9.70 -7.48
C TRP A 183 23.92 -10.16 -7.73
N SER A 184 24.91 -9.46 -7.18
CA SER A 184 26.33 -9.66 -7.53
C SER A 184 26.89 -11.07 -7.27
N HIS A 185 26.12 -11.92 -6.58
CA HIS A 185 26.56 -13.24 -6.12
C HIS A 185 25.64 -14.40 -6.57
N CYS A 186 24.57 -14.14 -7.32
CA CYS A 186 23.75 -15.16 -7.98
C CYS A 186 23.05 -14.62 -9.23
N ASP A 187 22.71 -15.50 -10.18
CA ASP A 187 21.95 -15.15 -11.39
C ASP A 187 20.45 -15.02 -11.07
N ASP A 188 20.13 -14.16 -10.10
CA ASP A 188 18.79 -13.89 -9.61
C ASP A 188 18.67 -12.42 -9.17
N ASN A 189 17.45 -11.93 -9.03
CA ASN A 189 17.20 -10.62 -8.43
C ASN A 189 17.22 -10.70 -6.89
N HIS A 190 17.34 -9.54 -6.24
CA HIS A 190 17.18 -9.41 -4.80
C HIS A 190 16.31 -8.18 -4.50
N ALA A 191 15.39 -8.26 -3.55
CA ALA A 191 14.38 -7.24 -3.28
C ALA A 191 14.05 -7.13 -1.79
#